data_AF-A0A0Q8TCL9-F1
#
_entry.id   AF-A0A0Q8TCL9-F1
#
_cell.length_a   1.000
_cell.length_b   1.000
_cell.length_c   1.000
_cell.angle_alpha   90.00
_cell.angle_beta   90.00
_cell.angle_gamma   90.00
#
_symmetry.space_group_name_H-M   'P 1'
#
loop_
_entity.id
_entity.type
_entity.pdbx_description
1 polymer ?
#
loop_
_entity_poly.entity_id
_entity_poly.type
_entity_poly.pdbx_seq_one_letter_code
_entity_poly.pdbx_strand_id
1 'polypeptide(L)'
;MGKIDRLLVRYGGNVVQLAIALWALALVAAFAGLLRPNWRWAIYLVCTVAVTAIVVQWTRTVRERYIREARLPAYLKRKLRETYPHLSQKDCELVERGLRQFFMACMRSRKQFVAMPSKAVDALWHDFILHTQAYKTWCHNALGFFLHHTPAEALGAKARNNDGLRRAWFWACKDEAINPKAPSRLPLLFALDAKMAIAGGFTYLPDCSNILAKNAAGGDGSGTYCGTSFADGSHSGSSDDFGGADSSSSSSSDSSSDGGSDGGSCGGGGCGGGGGD
;
A
#
# COMPACT_ATOMS: atom_id res chain seq x y z
N MET A 1 -12.64 -21.64 -2.60
CA MET A 1 -11.78 -21.61 -1.40
C MET A 1 -12.09 -22.83 -0.55
N GLY A 2 -11.11 -23.68 -0.27
CA GLY A 2 -11.28 -24.92 0.49
C GLY A 2 -11.60 -24.69 1.97
N LYS A 3 -11.90 -25.76 2.72
CA LYS A 3 -12.08 -25.69 4.19
C LYS A 3 -10.78 -25.28 4.89
N ILE A 4 -9.65 -25.87 4.48
CA ILE A 4 -8.31 -25.59 5.03
C ILE A 4 -7.90 -24.14 4.74
N ASP A 5 -8.11 -23.66 3.51
CA ASP A 5 -7.85 -22.26 3.14
C ASP A 5 -8.59 -21.26 4.04
N ARG A 6 -9.87 -21.55 4.35
CA ARG A 6 -10.68 -20.69 5.24
C ARG A 6 -10.14 -20.65 6.66
N LEU A 7 -9.66 -21.78 7.18
CA LEU A 7 -9.00 -21.83 8.48
C LEU A 7 -7.68 -21.04 8.48
N LEU A 8 -6.85 -21.22 7.44
CA LEU A 8 -5.60 -20.48 7.27
C LEU A 8 -5.82 -18.97 7.22
N VAL A 9 -6.77 -18.51 6.43
CA VAL A 9 -7.08 -17.07 6.32
C VAL A 9 -7.58 -16.49 7.64
N ARG A 10 -8.40 -17.26 8.39
CA ARG A 10 -8.99 -16.83 9.66
C ARG A 10 -8.00 -16.82 10.83
N TYR A 11 -7.14 -17.82 10.92
CA TYR A 11 -6.25 -18.02 12.08
C TYR A 11 -4.77 -17.77 11.78
N GLY A 12 -4.35 -17.82 10.53
CA GLY A 12 -2.96 -17.64 10.11
C GLY A 12 -2.39 -16.26 10.44
N GLY A 13 -3.24 -15.24 10.61
CA GLY A 13 -2.81 -13.93 11.12
C GLY A 13 -2.37 -13.94 12.59
N ASN A 14 -2.88 -14.88 13.39
CA ASN A 14 -2.64 -14.95 14.83
C ASN A 14 -1.56 -15.98 15.21
N VAL A 15 -1.10 -16.81 14.26
CA VAL A 15 -0.15 -17.91 14.54
C VAL A 15 1.15 -17.42 15.18
N VAL A 16 1.63 -16.24 14.78
CA VAL A 16 2.84 -15.62 15.35
C VAL A 16 2.61 -15.23 16.80
N GLN A 17 1.49 -14.59 17.12
CA GLN A 17 1.16 -14.16 18.48
C GLN A 17 0.94 -15.37 19.41
N LEU A 18 0.32 -16.43 18.91
CA LEU A 18 0.15 -17.68 19.65
C LEU A 18 1.49 -18.37 19.93
N ALA A 19 2.39 -18.40 18.94
CA ALA A 19 3.74 -18.92 19.14
C ALA A 19 4.51 -18.11 20.18
N ILE A 20 4.47 -16.77 20.10
CA ILE A 20 5.10 -15.89 21.09
C ILE A 20 4.54 -16.13 22.48
N ALA A 21 3.21 -16.17 22.64
CA ALA A 21 2.57 -16.42 23.93
C ALA A 21 2.94 -17.77 24.53
N LEU A 22 3.00 -18.82 23.69
CA LEU A 22 3.41 -20.17 24.10
C LEU A 22 4.86 -20.18 24.61
N TRP A 23 5.78 -19.54 23.89
CA TRP A 23 7.19 -19.45 24.31
C TRP A 23 7.38 -18.57 25.55
N ALA A 24 6.65 -17.47 25.66
CA ALA A 24 6.66 -16.63 26.86
C ALA A 24 6.21 -17.41 28.10
N LEU A 25 5.12 -18.17 28.00
CA LEU A 25 4.62 -19.01 29.09
C LEU A 25 5.62 -20.12 29.46
N ALA A 26 6.24 -20.76 28.46
CA ALA A 26 7.27 -21.77 28.70
C ALA A 26 8.49 -21.19 29.43
N LEU A 27 8.95 -20.00 29.05
CA LEU A 27 10.06 -19.32 29.70
C LEU A 27 9.74 -18.91 31.15
N VAL A 28 8.53 -18.39 31.40
CA VAL A 28 8.06 -18.07 32.77
C VAL A 28 8.02 -19.33 33.65
N ALA A 29 7.50 -20.45 33.12
CA ALA A 29 7.48 -21.72 33.84
C ALA A 29 8.89 -22.28 34.10
N ALA A 30 9.83 -22.09 33.17
CA ALA A 30 11.24 -22.44 33.39
C ALA A 30 11.88 -21.60 34.50
N PHE A 31 11.63 -20.28 34.50
CA PHE A 31 12.14 -19.37 35.54
C PHE A 31 11.56 -19.69 36.93
N ALA A 32 10.29 -20.08 36.99
CA ALA A 32 9.64 -20.54 38.21
C ALA A 32 10.07 -21.94 38.68
N GLY A 33 10.99 -22.61 37.95
CA GLY A 33 11.49 -23.95 38.29
C GLY A 33 10.51 -25.10 38.00
N LEU A 34 9.35 -24.81 37.38
CA LEU A 34 8.33 -25.80 37.00
C LEU A 34 8.76 -26.64 35.80
N LEU A 35 9.59 -26.08 34.92
CA LEU A 35 10.16 -26.76 33.76
C LEU A 35 11.68 -26.69 33.82
N ARG A 36 12.36 -27.79 33.46
CA ARG A 36 13.82 -27.82 33.33
C ARG A 36 14.20 -27.66 31.86
N PRO A 37 14.87 -26.56 31.47
CA PRO A 37 15.39 -26.39 30.12
C PRO A 37 16.38 -27.50 29.79
N ASN A 38 16.26 -28.05 28.59
CA ASN A 38 17.22 -29.00 28.04
C ASN A 38 17.42 -28.72 26.55
N TRP A 39 18.39 -29.37 25.93
CA TRP A 39 18.72 -29.15 24.52
C TRP A 39 17.53 -29.35 23.55
N ARG A 40 16.50 -30.14 23.93
CA ARG A 40 15.30 -30.34 23.11
C ARG A 40 14.48 -29.07 22.94
N TRP A 41 14.62 -28.09 23.84
CA TRP A 41 13.99 -26.77 23.69
C TRP A 41 14.47 -26.06 22.42
N ALA A 42 15.74 -26.24 22.05
CA ALA A 42 16.25 -25.70 20.79
C ALA A 42 15.55 -26.35 19.58
N ILE A 43 15.31 -27.66 19.62
CA ILE A 43 14.52 -28.36 18.57
C ILE A 43 13.11 -27.79 18.52
N TYR A 44 12.42 -27.68 19.66
CA TYR A 44 11.06 -27.16 19.70
C TYR A 44 10.98 -25.73 19.17
N LEU A 45 11.99 -24.90 19.46
CA LEU A 45 12.07 -23.53 18.96
C LEU A 45 12.20 -23.52 17.44
N VAL A 46 13.15 -24.28 16.90
CA VAL A 46 13.37 -24.40 15.45
C VAL A 46 12.11 -24.92 14.75
N CYS A 47 11.48 -25.98 15.28
CA CYS A 47 10.23 -26.51 14.74
C CYS A 47 9.10 -25.48 14.79
N THR A 48 8.96 -24.73 15.89
CA THR A 48 7.93 -23.69 16.04
C THR A 48 8.14 -22.58 15.02
N VAL A 49 9.37 -22.10 14.84
CA VAL A 49 9.72 -21.08 13.85
C VAL A 49 9.43 -21.58 12.43
N ALA A 50 9.85 -22.79 12.10
CA ALA A 50 9.62 -23.39 10.78
C ALA A 50 8.11 -23.53 10.46
N VAL A 51 7.34 -24.10 11.39
CA VAL A 51 5.88 -24.26 11.24
C VAL A 51 5.19 -22.90 11.12
N THR A 52 5.58 -21.93 11.95
CA THR A 52 5.03 -20.56 11.90
C THR A 52 5.32 -19.92 10.54
N ALA A 53 6.55 -20.03 10.03
CA ALA A 53 6.93 -19.50 8.72
C ALA A 53 6.13 -20.16 7.57
N ILE A 54 5.96 -21.48 7.61
CA ILE A 54 5.16 -22.22 6.63
C ILE A 54 3.70 -21.75 6.66
N VAL A 55 3.08 -21.63 7.83
CA VAL A 55 1.68 -21.17 7.96
C VAL A 55 1.52 -19.74 7.46
N VAL A 56 2.46 -18.84 7.78
CA VAL A 56 2.43 -17.45 7.29
C VAL A 56 2.56 -17.41 5.77
N GLN A 57 3.51 -18.14 5.19
CA GLN A 57 3.72 -18.17 3.75
C GLN A 57 2.54 -18.81 3.00
N TRP A 58 1.96 -19.87 3.56
CA TRP A 58 0.78 -20.51 2.99
C TRP A 58 -0.45 -19.59 3.07
N THR A 59 -0.64 -18.90 4.19
CA THR A 59 -1.72 -17.91 4.31
C THR A 59 -1.58 -16.81 3.26
N ARG A 60 -0.35 -16.32 3.00
CA ARG A 60 -0.09 -15.32 1.96
C ARG A 60 -0.44 -15.84 0.56
N THR A 61 0.00 -17.04 0.20
CA THR A 61 -0.30 -17.62 -1.13
C THR A 61 -1.80 -17.87 -1.33
N VAL A 62 -2.52 -18.30 -0.29
CA VAL A 62 -3.99 -18.45 -0.34
C VAL A 62 -4.67 -17.10 -0.57
N ARG A 63 -4.19 -16.03 0.10
CA ARG A 63 -4.70 -14.66 -0.07
C ARG A 63 -4.42 -14.10 -1.47
N GLU A 64 -3.22 -14.31 -2.00
CA GLU A 64 -2.87 -13.91 -3.37
C GLU A 64 -3.79 -14.58 -4.40
N ARG A 65 -3.98 -15.90 -4.28
CA ARG A 65 -4.89 -16.65 -5.14
C ARG A 65 -6.33 -16.12 -5.02
N TYR A 66 -6.79 -15.84 -3.79
CA TYR A 66 -8.11 -15.26 -3.57
C TYR A 66 -8.27 -13.92 -4.28
N ILE A 67 -7.30 -13.01 -4.20
CA ILE A 67 -7.37 -11.72 -4.90
C ILE A 67 -7.46 -11.90 -6.41
N ARG A 68 -6.69 -12.84 -6.98
CA ARG A 68 -6.67 -13.10 -8.43
C ARG A 68 -7.95 -13.75 -8.95
N GLU A 69 -8.49 -14.72 -8.23
CA GLU A 69 -9.53 -15.63 -8.75
C GLU A 69 -10.92 -15.39 -8.17
N ALA A 70 -11.03 -14.75 -7.00
CA ALA A 70 -12.34 -14.56 -6.39
C ALA A 70 -13.22 -13.66 -7.27
N ARG A 71 -14.49 -14.05 -7.35
CA ARG A 71 -15.51 -13.30 -8.08
C ARG A 71 -15.83 -12.04 -7.31
N LEU A 72 -15.56 -10.90 -7.95
CA LEU A 72 -16.07 -9.63 -7.49
C LEU A 72 -17.57 -9.54 -7.82
N PRO A 73 -18.36 -8.77 -7.04
CA PRO A 73 -19.79 -8.63 -7.30
C PRO A 73 -20.09 -8.11 -8.70
N ALA A 74 -21.01 -8.76 -9.42
CA ALA A 74 -21.32 -8.42 -10.81
C ALA A 74 -21.89 -7.00 -10.99
N TYR A 75 -22.50 -6.43 -9.94
CA TYR A 75 -23.06 -5.08 -9.99
C TYR A 75 -21.98 -3.99 -10.18
N LEU A 76 -20.72 -4.25 -9.81
CA LEU A 76 -19.65 -3.26 -9.87
C LEU A 76 -19.39 -2.78 -11.30
N LYS A 77 -19.33 -3.70 -12.27
CA LYS A 77 -19.16 -3.33 -13.69
C LYS A 77 -20.33 -2.50 -14.22
N ARG A 78 -21.55 -2.81 -13.77
CA ARG A 78 -22.74 -2.03 -14.14
C ARG A 78 -22.63 -0.61 -13.58
N LYS A 79 -22.29 -0.46 -12.30
CA LYS A 79 -22.12 0.85 -11.66
C LYS A 79 -21.02 1.68 -12.29
N LEU A 80 -19.89 1.06 -12.64
CA LEU A 80 -18.82 1.73 -13.36
C LEU A 80 -19.28 2.30 -14.71
N ARG A 81 -20.13 1.58 -15.45
CA ARG A 81 -20.70 2.05 -16.72
C ARG A 81 -21.78 3.14 -16.54
N GLU A 82 -22.43 3.19 -15.38
CA GLU A 82 -23.31 4.32 -15.03
C GLU A 82 -22.46 5.59 -14.84
N THR A 83 -21.30 5.47 -14.18
CA THR A 83 -20.35 6.58 -13.95
C THR A 83 -19.60 7.00 -15.22
N TYR A 84 -19.18 6.04 -16.04
CA TYR A 84 -18.46 6.26 -17.29
C TYR A 84 -19.16 5.54 -18.46
N PRO A 85 -20.20 6.15 -19.05
CA PRO A 85 -21.03 5.51 -20.08
C PRO A 85 -20.28 5.13 -21.36
N HIS A 86 -19.15 5.78 -21.65
CA HIS A 86 -18.32 5.51 -22.83
C HIS A 86 -17.46 4.26 -22.71
N LEU A 87 -17.34 3.65 -21.52
CA LEU A 87 -16.53 2.45 -21.32
C LEU A 87 -17.20 1.20 -21.90
N SER A 88 -16.42 0.41 -22.65
CA SER A 88 -16.85 -0.89 -23.13
C SER A 88 -16.82 -1.95 -22.02
N GLN A 89 -17.46 -3.10 -22.27
CA GLN A 89 -17.39 -4.25 -21.36
C GLN A 89 -15.94 -4.72 -21.09
N LYS A 90 -15.10 -4.67 -22.14
CA LYS A 90 -13.67 -5.03 -22.04
C LYS A 90 -12.91 -4.04 -21.16
N ASP A 91 -13.28 -2.76 -21.22
CA ASP A 91 -12.67 -1.73 -20.36
C ASP A 91 -13.03 -1.97 -18.89
N CYS A 92 -14.30 -2.30 -18.60
CA CYS A 92 -14.70 -2.67 -17.24
C CYS A 92 -13.92 -3.88 -16.69
N GLU A 93 -13.61 -4.86 -17.55
CA GLU A 93 -12.77 -6.00 -17.16
C GLU A 93 -11.32 -5.58 -16.85
N LEU A 94 -10.76 -4.62 -17.60
CA LEU A 94 -9.45 -4.06 -17.33
C LEU A 94 -9.44 -3.24 -16.04
N VAL A 95 -10.48 -2.44 -15.76
CA VAL A 95 -10.61 -1.71 -14.48
C VAL A 95 -10.71 -2.68 -13.31
N GLU A 96 -11.50 -3.75 -13.43
CA GLU A 96 -11.60 -4.79 -12.40
C GLU A 96 -10.26 -5.50 -12.17
N ARG A 97 -9.49 -5.75 -13.24
CA ARG A 97 -8.12 -6.28 -13.12
C ARG A 97 -7.18 -5.28 -12.43
N GLY A 98 -7.31 -3.98 -12.72
CA GLY A 98 -6.62 -2.91 -12.00
C GLY A 98 -6.96 -2.90 -10.51
N LEU A 99 -8.23 -3.06 -10.15
CA LEU A 99 -8.67 -3.15 -8.76
C LEU A 99 -8.03 -4.35 -8.03
N ARG A 100 -7.93 -5.51 -8.70
CA ARG A 100 -7.21 -6.66 -8.13
C ARG A 100 -5.72 -6.36 -7.94
N GLN A 101 -5.08 -5.70 -8.90
CA GLN A 101 -3.67 -5.29 -8.79
C GLN A 101 -3.46 -4.33 -7.61
N PHE A 102 -4.40 -3.41 -7.39
CA PHE A 102 -4.39 -2.53 -6.22
C PHE A 102 -4.52 -3.33 -4.91
N PHE A 103 -5.47 -4.26 -4.79
CA PHE A 103 -5.57 -5.11 -3.60
C PHE A 103 -4.34 -5.98 -3.37
N MET A 104 -3.69 -6.47 -4.43
CA MET A 104 -2.40 -7.16 -4.32
C MET A 104 -1.32 -6.24 -3.73
N ALA A 105 -1.24 -4.99 -4.18
CA ALA A 105 -0.32 -4.00 -3.64
C ALA A 105 -0.60 -3.73 -2.15
N CYS A 106 -1.86 -3.53 -1.75
CA CYS A 106 -2.25 -3.36 -0.34
C CYS A 106 -1.86 -4.56 0.53
N MET A 107 -2.08 -5.78 0.04
CA MET A 107 -1.75 -7.01 0.78
C MET A 107 -0.23 -7.13 1.00
N ARG A 108 0.57 -6.89 -0.05
CA ARG A 108 2.04 -6.96 0.02
C ARG A 108 2.67 -5.82 0.82
N SER A 109 1.93 -4.73 1.00
CA SER A 109 2.35 -3.54 1.77
C SER A 109 2.21 -3.67 3.28
N ARG A 110 1.79 -4.83 3.82
CA ARG A 110 1.76 -5.09 5.28
C ARG A 110 1.03 -4.01 6.10
N LYS A 111 -0.18 -3.60 5.67
CA LYS A 111 -1.03 -2.54 6.27
C LYS A 111 -0.51 -1.11 6.10
N GLN A 112 0.63 -0.91 5.46
CA GLN A 112 1.10 0.43 5.12
C GLN A 112 0.19 1.05 4.04
N PHE A 113 0.02 2.37 4.09
CA PHE A 113 -0.87 3.11 3.18
C PHE A 113 -0.51 2.89 1.70
N VAL A 114 -1.48 2.59 0.85
CA VAL A 114 -1.26 2.48 -0.60
C VAL A 114 -2.23 3.43 -1.28
N ALA A 115 -1.68 4.34 -2.07
CA ALA A 115 -2.44 5.39 -2.70
C ALA A 115 -3.06 4.87 -4.02
N MET A 116 -4.30 5.25 -4.33
CA MET A 116 -4.97 4.84 -5.56
C MET A 116 -4.47 5.69 -6.74
N PRO A 117 -3.85 5.09 -7.79
CA PRO A 117 -3.28 5.84 -8.93
C PRO A 117 -4.24 5.97 -10.13
N SER A 118 -5.50 5.53 -10.02
CA SER A 118 -6.46 5.56 -11.12
C SER A 118 -7.84 5.94 -10.62
N LYS A 119 -8.45 6.98 -11.20
CA LYS A 119 -9.82 7.41 -10.90
C LYS A 119 -10.86 6.38 -11.34
N ALA A 120 -10.65 5.70 -12.47
CA ALA A 120 -11.57 4.64 -12.90
C ALA A 120 -11.62 3.48 -11.90
N VAL A 121 -10.45 3.08 -11.39
CA VAL A 121 -10.35 2.03 -10.36
C VAL A 121 -10.89 2.53 -9.02
N ASP A 122 -10.65 3.80 -8.68
CA ASP A 122 -11.19 4.44 -7.47
C ASP A 122 -12.71 4.43 -7.45
N ALA A 123 -13.36 4.79 -8.56
CA ALA A 123 -14.82 4.74 -8.70
C ALA A 123 -15.38 3.31 -8.50
N LEU A 124 -14.75 2.32 -9.15
CA LEU A 124 -15.14 0.91 -8.96
C LEU A 124 -14.97 0.44 -7.52
N TRP A 125 -13.88 0.87 -6.85
CA TRP A 125 -13.62 0.55 -5.46
C TRP A 125 -14.62 1.22 -4.53
N HIS A 126 -14.95 2.49 -4.78
CA HIS A 126 -15.95 3.26 -4.05
C HIS A 126 -17.30 2.53 -4.03
N ASP A 127 -17.80 2.10 -5.19
CA ASP A 127 -19.04 1.31 -5.30
C ASP A 127 -18.97 -0.03 -4.54
N PHE A 128 -17.78 -0.61 -4.40
CA PHE A 128 -17.61 -1.83 -3.63
C PHE A 128 -17.76 -1.60 -2.13
N ILE A 129 -17.22 -0.49 -1.62
CA ILE A 129 -17.26 -0.14 -0.20
C ILE A 129 -18.69 0.09 0.30
N LEU A 130 -19.57 0.62 -0.55
CA LEU A 130 -20.98 0.85 -0.21
C LEU A 130 -21.72 -0.44 0.20
N HIS A 131 -21.29 -1.60 -0.30
CA HIS A 131 -21.77 -2.90 0.19
C HIS A 131 -20.92 -3.40 1.35
N THR A 132 -21.10 -2.75 2.50
CA THR A 132 -20.22 -2.85 3.68
C THR A 132 -19.95 -4.28 4.16
N GLN A 133 -20.95 -5.18 4.15
CA GLN A 133 -20.75 -6.57 4.57
C GLN A 133 -19.90 -7.36 3.56
N ALA A 134 -20.22 -7.28 2.26
CA ALA A 134 -19.47 -7.96 1.21
C ALA A 134 -18.03 -7.45 1.15
N TYR A 135 -17.85 -6.13 1.25
CA TYR A 135 -16.53 -5.49 1.29
C TYR A 135 -15.73 -5.90 2.54
N LYS A 136 -16.35 -5.92 3.73
CA LYS A 136 -15.70 -6.37 4.97
C LYS A 136 -15.22 -7.82 4.86
N THR A 137 -16.07 -8.72 4.35
CA THR A 137 -15.70 -10.12 4.12
C THR A 137 -14.59 -10.25 3.09
N TRP A 138 -14.64 -9.48 2.00
CA TRP A 138 -13.58 -9.43 1.01
C TRP A 138 -12.26 -8.99 1.63
N CYS A 139 -12.21 -7.87 2.34
CA CYS A 139 -11.01 -7.35 3.01
C CYS A 139 -10.42 -8.37 3.99
N HIS A 140 -11.26 -9.02 4.81
CA HIS A 140 -10.78 -10.05 5.73
C HIS A 140 -10.16 -11.25 4.99
N ASN A 141 -10.78 -11.70 3.90
CA ASN A 141 -10.32 -12.85 3.13
C ASN A 141 -9.11 -12.56 2.24
N ALA A 142 -9.08 -11.39 1.61
CA ALA A 142 -8.05 -10.95 0.68
C ALA A 142 -6.83 -10.37 1.41
N LEU A 143 -7.05 -9.46 2.36
CA LEU A 143 -6.00 -8.62 2.93
C LEU A 143 -5.65 -9.00 4.38
N GLY A 144 -6.65 -9.44 5.14
CA GLY A 144 -6.49 -9.85 6.54
C GLY A 144 -6.66 -8.69 7.53
N PHE A 145 -7.02 -7.53 7.01
CA PHE A 145 -7.39 -6.33 7.73
C PHE A 145 -8.45 -5.59 6.92
N PHE A 146 -9.17 -4.65 7.55
CA PHE A 146 -10.10 -3.80 6.84
C PHE A 146 -9.34 -2.67 6.15
N LEU A 147 -9.45 -2.59 4.82
CA LEU A 147 -8.82 -1.51 4.06
C LEU A 147 -9.74 -0.31 4.03
N HIS A 148 -9.34 0.75 4.73
CA HIS A 148 -10.03 2.02 4.68
C HIS A 148 -9.79 2.70 3.34
N HIS A 149 -10.83 3.35 2.83
CA HIS A 149 -10.75 4.07 1.57
C HIS A 149 -10.25 5.48 1.81
N THR A 150 -9.28 5.88 1.02
CA THR A 150 -8.81 7.26 0.92
C THR A 150 -8.94 7.64 -0.56
N PRO A 151 -9.80 8.62 -0.89
CA PRO A 151 -10.07 8.97 -2.29
C PRO A 151 -8.80 9.33 -3.05
N ALA A 152 -8.74 8.98 -4.34
CA ALA A 152 -7.57 9.30 -5.16
C ALA A 152 -7.31 10.82 -5.27
N GLU A 153 -8.36 11.65 -5.15
CA GLU A 153 -8.28 13.11 -5.20
C GLU A 153 -7.61 13.74 -3.97
N ALA A 154 -7.58 13.01 -2.84
CA ALA A 154 -6.88 13.46 -1.63
C ALA A 154 -5.35 13.48 -1.78
N LEU A 155 -4.83 12.90 -2.88
CA LEU A 155 -3.42 12.86 -3.24
C LEU A 155 -3.10 14.07 -4.12
N GLY A 156 -3.07 15.27 -3.52
CA GLY A 156 -2.85 16.53 -4.24
C GLY A 156 -1.59 16.55 -5.14
N ALA A 157 -1.46 17.60 -5.98
CA ALA A 157 -0.45 17.76 -7.04
C ALA A 157 1.03 17.67 -6.60
N LYS A 158 1.34 17.62 -5.29
CA LYS A 158 2.70 17.47 -4.76
C LYS A 158 3.09 15.98 -4.68
N ALA A 159 3.29 15.36 -5.83
CA ALA A 159 3.72 13.97 -6.00
C ALA A 159 5.08 13.62 -5.35
N ARG A 160 5.85 14.63 -4.95
CA ARG A 160 7.25 14.49 -4.51
C ARG A 160 7.39 13.67 -3.21
N ASN A 161 6.37 13.68 -2.34
CA ASN A 161 6.38 13.00 -1.03
C ASN A 161 5.33 11.87 -0.90
N ASN A 162 4.85 11.29 -2.00
CA ASN A 162 3.72 10.35 -1.93
C ASN A 162 4.18 8.88 -1.78
N ASP A 163 4.61 8.50 -0.57
CA ASP A 163 5.06 7.13 -0.25
C ASP A 163 4.01 6.07 -0.59
N GLY A 164 2.73 6.39 -0.42
CA GLY A 164 1.64 5.49 -0.81
C GLY A 164 1.59 5.22 -2.31
N LEU A 165 1.84 6.25 -3.14
CA LEU A 165 1.86 6.12 -4.60
C LEU A 165 3.12 5.42 -5.08
N ARG A 166 4.28 5.68 -4.45
CA ARG A 166 5.53 4.94 -4.70
C ARG A 166 5.38 3.45 -4.38
N ARG A 167 4.69 3.14 -3.29
CA ARG A 167 4.39 1.76 -2.89
C ARG A 167 3.43 1.08 -3.86
N ALA A 168 2.40 1.79 -4.31
CA ALA A 168 1.51 1.32 -5.37
C ALA A 168 2.28 1.02 -6.66
N TRP A 169 3.17 1.94 -7.08
CA TRP A 169 4.04 1.81 -8.24
C TRP A 169 4.92 0.57 -8.15
N PHE A 170 5.67 0.44 -7.04
CA PHE A 170 6.58 -0.67 -6.83
C PHE A 170 5.87 -2.03 -6.96
N TRP A 171 4.76 -2.21 -6.24
CA TRP A 171 4.04 -3.49 -6.25
C TRP A 171 3.31 -3.75 -7.57
N ALA A 172 2.79 -2.71 -8.23
CA ALA A 172 2.19 -2.86 -9.56
C ALA A 172 3.23 -3.28 -10.60
N CYS A 173 4.41 -2.67 -10.61
CA CYS A 173 5.53 -3.09 -11.44
C CYS A 173 5.94 -4.54 -11.15
N LYS A 174 6.10 -4.90 -9.87
CA LYS A 174 6.46 -6.28 -9.48
C LYS A 174 5.41 -7.31 -9.89
N ASP A 175 4.11 -6.97 -9.83
CA ASP A 175 3.03 -7.89 -10.26
C ASP A 175 3.07 -8.17 -11.77
N GLU A 176 3.60 -7.24 -12.56
CA GLU A 176 3.73 -7.35 -14.01
C GLU A 176 5.15 -7.67 -14.50
N ALA A 177 6.05 -8.04 -13.58
CA ALA A 177 7.46 -8.30 -13.87
C ALA A 177 8.19 -7.12 -14.57
N ILE A 178 7.80 -5.89 -14.24
CA ILE A 178 8.45 -4.65 -14.68
C ILE A 178 9.48 -4.25 -13.63
N ASN A 179 10.66 -3.77 -14.05
CA ASN A 179 11.62 -3.18 -13.13
C ASN A 179 11.09 -1.82 -12.64
N PRO A 180 10.81 -1.64 -11.33
CA PRO A 180 10.26 -0.39 -10.82
C PRO A 180 11.23 0.79 -10.92
N LYS A 181 12.55 0.53 -10.99
CA LYS A 181 13.59 1.56 -11.08
C LYS A 181 13.84 2.05 -12.51
N ALA A 182 13.68 1.14 -13.48
CA ALA A 182 13.85 1.40 -14.90
C ALA A 182 12.68 0.76 -15.66
N PRO A 183 11.49 1.37 -15.59
CA PRO A 183 10.27 0.80 -16.17
C PRO A 183 10.33 0.82 -17.70
N SER A 184 10.23 -0.35 -18.33
CA SER A 184 10.12 -0.44 -19.80
C SER A 184 8.73 -0.04 -20.32
N ARG A 185 7.70 -0.12 -19.47
CA ARG A 185 6.31 0.27 -19.76
C ARG A 185 5.58 0.63 -18.47
N LEU A 186 4.43 1.27 -18.58
CA LEU A 186 3.55 1.51 -17.43
C LEU A 186 2.85 0.21 -16.99
N PRO A 187 2.76 -0.05 -15.68
CA PRO A 187 1.86 -1.07 -15.17
C PRO A 187 0.40 -0.68 -15.45
N LEU A 188 -0.46 -1.67 -15.65
CA LEU A 188 -1.88 -1.53 -16.01
C LEU A 188 -2.57 -0.51 -15.11
N LEU A 189 -2.46 -0.67 -13.79
CA LEU A 189 -3.11 0.20 -12.82
C LEU A 189 -2.78 1.70 -13.00
N PHE A 190 -1.60 2.04 -13.50
CA PHE A 190 -1.20 3.42 -13.81
C PHE A 190 -1.54 3.85 -15.25
N ALA A 191 -1.81 2.89 -16.15
CA ALA A 191 -2.13 3.19 -17.55
C ALA A 191 -3.64 3.36 -17.80
N LEU A 192 -4.50 2.91 -16.89
CA LEU A 192 -5.96 2.81 -17.10
C LEU A 192 -6.62 4.15 -17.44
N ASP A 193 -6.37 5.19 -16.65
CA ASP A 193 -7.04 6.48 -16.80
C ASP A 193 -6.78 7.12 -18.17
N ALA A 194 -5.50 7.17 -18.57
CA ALA A 194 -5.09 7.68 -19.88
C ALA A 194 -5.62 6.81 -21.03
N LYS A 195 -5.58 5.47 -20.89
CA LYS A 195 -6.08 4.53 -21.90
C LYS A 195 -7.58 4.69 -22.17
N MET A 196 -8.34 5.07 -21.14
CA MET A 196 -9.80 5.17 -21.19
C MET A 196 -10.30 6.61 -21.34
N ALA A 197 -9.39 7.57 -21.51
CA ALA A 197 -9.69 8.99 -21.60
C ALA A 197 -10.60 9.47 -20.45
N ILE A 198 -10.29 9.07 -19.21
CA ILE A 198 -11.07 9.47 -18.04
C ILE A 198 -10.95 10.98 -17.82
N ALA A 199 -12.08 11.68 -17.77
CA ALA A 199 -12.11 13.11 -17.51
C ALA A 199 -11.49 13.43 -16.15
N GLY A 200 -10.48 14.31 -16.14
CA GLY A 200 -9.70 14.64 -14.95
C GLY A 200 -8.92 13.45 -14.36
N GLY A 201 -8.71 12.38 -15.12
CA GLY A 201 -7.92 11.22 -14.73
C GLY A 201 -6.41 11.51 -14.72
N PHE A 202 -5.64 10.59 -14.16
CA PHE A 202 -4.19 10.75 -14.06
C PHE A 202 -3.47 10.26 -15.32
N THR A 203 -2.47 11.03 -15.77
CA THR A 203 -1.57 10.63 -16.86
C THR A 203 -0.18 10.39 -16.32
N TYR A 204 0.35 9.19 -16.55
CA TYR A 204 1.69 8.80 -16.14
C TYR A 204 2.59 8.54 -17.35
N LEU A 205 3.90 8.72 -17.19
CA LEU A 205 4.90 8.33 -18.18
C LEU A 205 5.99 7.46 -17.54
N PRO A 206 6.46 6.40 -18.21
CA PRO A 206 7.45 5.50 -17.64
C PRO A 206 8.81 6.18 -17.49
N ASP A 207 9.26 6.92 -18.51
CA ASP A 207 10.46 7.77 -18.47
C ASP A 207 10.09 9.21 -18.86
N CYS A 208 10.52 10.16 -18.03
CA CYS A 208 10.29 11.59 -18.21
C CYS A 208 11.57 12.38 -18.50
N SER A 209 12.71 11.72 -18.76
CA SER A 209 13.98 12.37 -19.10
C SER A 209 13.81 13.53 -20.09
N ASN A 210 13.03 13.32 -21.15
CA ASN A 210 12.76 14.32 -22.19
C ASN A 210 11.74 15.42 -21.80
N ILE A 211 10.88 15.19 -20.80
CA ILE A 211 9.84 16.14 -20.37
C ILE A 211 10.33 16.98 -19.20
N LEU A 212 11.11 16.42 -18.28
CA LEU A 212 11.79 17.17 -17.22
C LEU A 212 12.74 18.20 -17.83
N ALA A 213 13.45 17.83 -18.91
CA ALA A 213 14.28 18.76 -19.68
C ALA A 213 13.46 19.90 -20.32
N LYS A 214 12.24 19.62 -20.82
CA LYS A 214 11.33 20.62 -21.40
C LYS A 214 10.64 21.51 -20.35
N ASN A 215 10.28 20.96 -19.20
CA ASN A 215 9.66 21.70 -18.10
C ASN A 215 10.68 22.63 -17.43
N ALA A 216 11.95 22.24 -17.34
CA ALA A 216 13.05 23.11 -16.93
C ALA A 216 13.27 24.31 -17.88
N ALA A 217 12.75 24.24 -19.10
CA ALA A 217 12.75 25.32 -20.10
C ALA A 217 11.44 26.16 -20.12
N GLY A 218 10.58 26.02 -19.10
CA GLY A 218 9.39 26.88 -18.92
C GLY A 218 8.07 26.33 -19.46
N GLY A 219 7.97 25.02 -19.73
CA GLY A 219 6.72 24.37 -20.13
C GLY A 219 5.78 24.08 -18.94
N ASP A 220 4.49 24.39 -19.09
CA ASP A 220 3.42 24.04 -18.14
C ASP A 220 3.13 22.53 -18.19
N GLY A 221 3.87 21.77 -17.37
CA GLY A 221 3.71 20.32 -17.19
C GLY A 221 2.69 19.93 -16.12
N SER A 222 1.69 20.78 -15.83
CA SER A 222 0.70 20.55 -14.77
C SER A 222 -0.28 19.43 -15.11
N GLY A 223 0.12 18.17 -14.88
CA GLY A 223 -0.79 17.02 -14.97
C GLY A 223 -0.17 15.69 -15.37
N THR A 224 1.12 15.67 -15.72
CA THR A 224 1.82 14.42 -16.07
C THR A 224 2.74 13.98 -14.94
N TYR A 225 2.46 12.79 -14.41
CA TYR A 225 3.23 12.17 -13.33
C TYR A 225 4.32 11.24 -13.89
N CYS A 226 5.50 11.23 -13.28
CA CYS A 226 6.65 10.50 -13.79
C CYS A 226 6.91 9.20 -13.03
N GLY A 227 6.94 8.07 -13.74
CA GLY A 227 7.28 6.76 -13.21
C GLY A 227 8.66 6.73 -12.56
N THR A 228 9.66 7.34 -13.20
CA THR A 228 11.01 7.50 -12.64
C THR A 228 11.06 8.39 -11.40
N SER A 229 10.11 9.30 -11.20
CA SER A 229 10.05 10.09 -9.95
C SER A 229 9.70 9.22 -8.74
N PHE A 230 9.04 8.07 -8.96
CA PHE A 230 8.78 7.05 -7.94
C PHE A 230 10.00 6.17 -7.64
N ALA A 231 11.03 6.21 -8.51
CA ALA A 231 12.22 5.36 -8.47
C ALA A 231 13.47 6.01 -7.84
N ASP A 232 13.36 7.25 -7.34
CA ASP A 232 14.49 7.99 -6.77
C ASP A 232 15.29 7.16 -5.74
N GLY A 233 16.62 7.19 -5.89
CA GLY A 233 17.57 6.23 -5.33
C GLY A 233 17.76 6.33 -3.81
N SER A 234 17.17 7.32 -3.16
CA SER A 234 17.08 7.40 -1.69
C SER A 234 16.19 6.30 -1.09
N HIS A 235 15.44 5.56 -1.92
CA HIS A 235 14.55 4.48 -1.47
C HIS A 235 14.79 3.23 -2.33
N SER A 236 15.17 2.11 -1.71
CA SER A 236 15.50 0.85 -2.39
C SER A 236 14.28 0.15 -3.02
N GLY A 237 13.09 0.70 -2.89
CA GLY A 237 11.84 0.08 -3.31
C GLY A 237 11.44 -1.11 -2.43
N SER A 238 12.27 -1.50 -1.45
CA SER A 238 11.82 -2.38 -0.38
C SER A 238 10.62 -1.75 0.33
N SER A 239 9.67 -2.57 0.77
CA SER A 239 8.58 -2.09 1.64
C SER A 239 9.09 -1.31 2.85
N ASP A 240 10.32 -1.64 3.27
CA ASP A 240 11.00 -1.12 4.45
C ASP A 240 11.60 0.29 4.22
N ASP A 241 11.74 0.72 2.96
CA ASP A 241 12.34 2.01 2.59
C ASP A 241 11.31 3.12 2.34
N PHE A 242 10.02 2.75 2.32
CA PHE A 242 8.93 3.72 2.28
C PHE A 242 8.60 4.12 3.71
N GLY A 243 8.99 5.34 4.08
CA GLY A 243 8.70 5.92 5.39
C GLY A 243 7.24 5.69 5.79
N GLY A 244 7.02 5.29 7.04
CA GLY A 244 5.70 5.11 7.59
C GLY A 244 4.97 6.46 7.59
N ALA A 245 4.03 6.63 6.66
CA ALA A 245 3.01 7.65 6.81
C ALA A 245 2.06 7.13 7.89
N ASP A 246 2.29 7.55 9.13
CA ASP A 246 1.41 7.29 10.26
C ASP A 246 -0.01 7.71 9.89
N SER A 247 -0.91 6.73 9.76
CA SER A 247 -2.34 7.01 9.74
C SER A 247 -2.69 7.57 11.11
N SER A 248 -2.98 8.87 11.17
CA SER A 248 -3.45 9.55 12.37
C SER A 248 -4.76 8.93 12.87
N SER A 249 -4.63 7.93 13.74
CA SER A 249 -5.71 7.51 14.65
C SER A 249 -5.35 7.97 16.05
N SER A 250 -6.04 9.02 16.47
CA SER A 250 -6.06 9.54 17.83
C SER A 250 -6.49 8.46 18.84
N SER A 251 -5.61 8.15 19.80
CA SER A 251 -6.00 7.79 21.17
C SER A 251 -4.77 7.82 22.08
N SER A 252 -4.92 8.58 23.16
CA SER A 252 -3.96 9.01 24.17
C SER A 252 -3.35 7.89 25.01
N SER A 253 -2.09 8.06 25.42
CA SER A 253 -1.63 7.79 26.79
C SER A 253 -0.22 8.34 27.00
N ASP A 254 -0.08 9.09 28.08
CA ASP A 254 1.08 9.85 28.53
C ASP A 254 2.34 9.01 28.73
N SER A 255 3.52 9.57 28.42
CA SER A 255 4.74 9.39 29.22
C SER A 255 5.69 10.55 28.97
N SER A 256 5.88 11.38 29.98
CA SER A 256 6.87 12.44 30.07
C SER A 256 8.29 11.87 30.12
N SER A 257 9.23 12.50 29.42
CA SER A 257 10.62 12.60 29.85
C SER A 257 11.39 13.65 29.04
N ASP A 258 12.17 14.42 29.79
CA ASP A 258 12.89 15.63 29.44
C ASP A 258 14.11 15.42 28.52
N GLY A 259 14.56 16.54 27.93
CA GLY A 259 15.99 16.79 27.72
C GLY A 259 16.39 17.21 26.31
N GLY A 260 16.97 18.42 26.20
CA GLY A 260 17.84 18.77 25.07
C GLY A 260 17.70 20.21 24.58
N SER A 261 18.36 21.13 25.27
CA SER A 261 18.65 22.50 24.84
C SER A 261 19.64 22.56 23.67
N ASP A 262 19.86 23.79 23.20
CA ASP A 262 20.94 24.30 22.32
C ASP A 262 20.48 24.48 20.86
N GLY A 263 20.57 25.64 20.21
CA GLY A 263 21.26 26.89 20.49
C GLY A 263 21.61 27.52 19.14
N GLY A 264 21.49 28.85 19.01
CA GLY A 264 22.05 29.60 17.87
C GLY A 264 21.04 30.44 17.08
N SER A 265 20.73 31.63 17.59
CA SER A 265 20.21 32.73 16.75
C SER A 265 21.29 33.81 16.68
N CYS A 266 21.88 33.97 15.50
CA CYS A 266 22.75 35.09 15.16
C CYS A 266 22.01 36.02 14.19
N GLY A 267 22.05 37.31 14.53
CA GLY A 267 21.31 38.37 13.86
C GLY A 267 21.99 39.00 12.64
N GLY A 268 21.31 40.03 12.16
CA GLY A 268 21.67 40.96 11.09
C GLY A 268 20.37 41.35 10.37
N GLY A 269 19.80 42.55 10.44
CA GLY A 269 20.42 43.88 10.51
C GLY A 269 20.45 44.47 9.10
N GLY A 270 19.47 45.30 8.74
CA GLY A 270 19.42 45.99 7.45
C GLY A 270 18.22 46.93 7.33
N CYS A 271 18.50 48.21 7.16
CA CYS A 271 17.62 49.36 7.36
C CYS A 271 17.25 50.02 6.02
N GLY A 272 16.08 50.67 5.94
CA GLY A 272 15.99 52.04 5.41
C GLY A 272 15.31 52.30 4.04
N GLY A 273 14.42 53.31 4.05
CA GLY A 273 13.98 54.17 2.93
C GLY A 273 12.63 53.76 2.33
N GLY A 274 11.50 54.49 2.48
CA GLY A 274 11.23 55.88 2.06
C GLY A 274 10.67 55.85 0.62
N GLY A 275 9.56 56.45 0.18
CA GLY A 275 8.61 57.48 0.63
C GLY A 275 8.04 58.13 -0.64
N GLY A 276 6.75 58.50 -0.67
CA GLY A 276 6.09 59.32 -1.73
C GLY A 276 5.76 58.57 -3.03
N ASP A 277 4.60 58.68 -3.67
CA ASP A 277 3.47 59.62 -3.57
C ASP A 277 2.14 58.87 -3.86
#